data_AF-A0A352EFH5-F1
#
_entry.id   AF-A0A352EFH5-F1
#
_cell.length_a   1.000
_cell.length_b   1.000
_cell.length_c   1.000
_cell.angle_alpha   90.00
_cell.angle_beta   90.00
_cell.angle_gamma   90.00
#
_symmetry.space_group_name_H-M   'P 1'
#
loop_
_entity.id
_entity.type
_entity.pdbx_description
1 polymer ?
#
loop_
_entity_poly.entity_id
_entity_poly.type
_entity_poly.pdbx_seq_one_letter_code
_entity_poly.pdbx_strand_id
1 'polypeptide(L)'
;MIVQINQSLKKLNTFGIDQKAERLIWAQSTDEVLDYIKHYDAPKLVLGGGSNILLTKNIEGDVLKIDIHGRKVVYEDDDVVHVKLGAGENWHEAVLWTLSRGWAGLENLSLIPGNCGTAPVQNIGAYGVELKDVFVSCEGINLKDKTHFNLALDDIKFGYRDSIFKGVWKNKAIITWVTLKLTKRNHNLKVSYGAIQNELTQAEILEPTPKEISNAIISIRESKLPDPAKLGNSGSFFKNPIVPAELAEKLVGQYPDLPCYDAADGKKIAAGWLIEKAGWKGHREGDAG
;
A
#
# COMPACT_ATOMS: atom_id res chain seq x y z
N MET A 1 15.29 -13.18 17.51
CA MET A 1 14.37 -12.04 17.75
C MET A 1 14.96 -11.05 18.74
N ILE A 2 14.97 -9.77 18.36
CA ILE A 2 15.38 -8.64 19.23
C ILE A 2 14.14 -8.14 19.98
N VAL A 3 14.22 -7.99 21.30
CA VAL A 3 13.14 -7.48 22.16
C VAL A 3 13.54 -6.16 22.81
N GLN A 4 12.69 -5.15 22.70
CA GLN A 4 12.87 -3.83 23.31
C GLN A 4 11.66 -3.52 24.20
N ILE A 5 11.90 -3.00 25.41
CA ILE A 5 10.86 -2.75 26.41
C ILE A 5 10.55 -1.25 26.48
N ASN A 6 9.27 -0.89 26.60
CA ASN A 6 8.81 0.50 26.72
C ASN A 6 9.34 1.42 25.60
N GLN A 7 9.42 0.89 24.38
CA GLN A 7 10.06 1.53 23.24
C GLN A 7 9.09 2.50 22.54
N SER A 8 9.56 3.71 22.22
CA SER A 8 8.81 4.66 21.39
C SER A 8 8.61 4.13 19.97
N LEU A 9 7.37 4.23 19.49
CA LEU A 9 6.96 3.90 18.12
C LEU A 9 7.01 5.12 17.18
N LYS A 10 7.49 6.29 17.64
CA LYS A 10 7.52 7.55 16.87
C LYS A 10 8.17 7.39 15.50
N LYS A 11 9.27 6.63 15.43
CA LYS A 11 10.02 6.39 14.19
C LYS A 11 9.47 5.23 13.35
N LEU A 12 8.44 4.55 13.84
CA LEU A 12 7.85 3.35 13.24
C LEU A 12 6.39 3.58 12.80
N ASN A 13 5.94 4.84 12.75
CA ASN A 13 4.69 5.25 12.13
C ASN A 13 4.89 6.58 11.39
N THR A 14 4.30 6.73 10.21
CA THR A 14 4.55 7.89 9.35
C THR A 14 3.84 9.17 9.83
N PHE A 15 2.88 9.06 10.76
CA PHE A 15 2.35 10.21 11.48
C PHE A 15 3.35 10.81 12.46
N GLY A 16 4.40 10.08 12.87
CA GLY A 16 5.35 10.55 13.86
C GLY A 16 4.76 10.69 15.25
N ILE A 17 3.69 9.93 15.57
CA ILE A 17 3.07 9.97 16.89
C ILE A 17 3.90 9.16 17.88
N ASP A 18 4.23 9.78 19.00
CA ASP A 18 5.05 9.19 20.07
C ASP A 18 4.21 8.43 21.09
N GLN A 19 3.70 7.27 20.68
CA GLN A 19 3.19 6.25 21.61
C GLN A 19 4.24 5.17 21.81
N LYS A 20 4.18 4.46 22.93
CA LYS A 20 5.12 3.39 23.29
C LYS A 20 4.51 2.01 23.09
N ALA A 21 5.36 1.04 22.75
CA ALA A 21 5.07 -0.39 22.88
C ALA A 21 5.60 -0.88 24.22
N GLU A 22 4.82 -1.65 24.96
CA GLU A 22 5.29 -2.35 26.15
C GLU A 22 6.44 -3.30 25.80
N ARG A 23 6.26 -4.12 24.76
CA ARG A 23 7.31 -4.93 24.14
C ARG A 23 7.29 -4.77 22.63
N LEU A 24 8.41 -4.32 22.06
CA LEU A 24 8.63 -4.29 20.61
C LEU A 24 9.56 -5.45 20.23
N ILE A 25 9.08 -6.31 19.34
CA ILE A 25 9.76 -7.53 18.93
C ILE A 25 9.98 -7.49 17.42
N TRP A 26 11.21 -7.71 16.97
CA TRP A 26 11.57 -7.75 15.56
C TRP A 26 11.64 -9.18 15.05
N ALA A 27 10.91 -9.47 13.97
CA ALA A 27 10.94 -10.75 13.26
C ALA A 27 11.53 -10.56 11.86
N GLN A 28 12.66 -11.20 11.60
CA GLN A 28 13.48 -11.04 10.39
C GLN A 28 13.42 -12.26 9.47
N SER A 29 12.74 -13.34 9.89
CA SER A 29 12.44 -14.49 9.04
C SER A 29 11.03 -15.02 9.29
N THR A 30 10.51 -15.80 8.33
CA THR A 30 9.23 -16.52 8.51
C THR A 30 9.28 -17.48 9.70
N ASP A 31 10.44 -18.09 9.95
CA ASP A 31 10.66 -18.99 11.09
C ASP A 31 10.60 -18.26 12.42
N GLU A 32 11.13 -17.04 12.52
CA GLU A 32 11.01 -16.22 13.73
C GLU A 32 9.56 -15.80 14.00
N VAL A 33 8.78 -15.51 12.95
CA VAL A 33 7.33 -15.25 13.10
C VAL A 33 6.63 -16.51 13.63
N LEU A 34 6.92 -17.68 13.06
CA LEU A 34 6.32 -18.94 13.50
C LEU A 34 6.72 -19.28 14.94
N ASP A 35 8.01 -19.12 15.28
CA ASP A 35 8.54 -19.37 16.62
C ASP A 35 7.87 -18.47 17.66
N TYR A 36 7.71 -17.18 17.34
CA TYR A 36 6.95 -16.25 18.17
C TYR A 36 5.52 -16.73 18.41
N ILE A 37 4.78 -17.08 17.36
CA ILE A 37 3.37 -17.52 17.47
C ILE A 37 3.23 -18.87 18.19
N LYS A 38 4.26 -19.72 18.18
CA LYS A 38 4.27 -20.98 18.93
C LYS A 38 4.41 -20.74 20.44
N HIS A 39 5.27 -19.81 20.85
CA HIS A 39 5.62 -19.58 22.26
C HIS A 39 4.81 -18.48 22.94
N TYR A 40 4.20 -17.58 22.16
CA TYR A 40 3.40 -16.46 22.65
C TYR A 40 1.99 -16.49 22.06
N ASP A 41 1.09 -15.71 22.65
CA ASP A 41 -0.21 -15.43 22.05
C ASP A 41 -0.07 -14.50 20.83
N ALA A 42 -1.18 -14.29 20.09
CA ALA A 42 -1.20 -13.34 18.98
C ALA A 42 -0.74 -11.95 19.46
N PRO A 43 0.09 -11.24 18.67
CA PRO A 43 0.60 -9.95 19.08
C PRO A 43 -0.55 -8.94 19.15
N LYS A 44 -0.42 -7.95 20.04
CA LYS A 44 -1.40 -6.87 20.14
C LYS A 44 -1.47 -6.06 18.84
N LEU A 45 -0.32 -5.88 18.20
CA LEU A 45 -0.17 -5.20 16.92
C LEU A 45 0.90 -5.88 16.07
N VAL A 46 0.56 -6.18 14.81
CA VAL A 46 1.54 -6.51 13.76
C VAL A 46 1.89 -5.22 13.04
N LEU A 47 3.17 -4.87 13.02
CA LEU A 47 3.66 -3.61 12.45
C LEU A 47 4.50 -3.90 11.20
N GLY A 48 4.10 -3.30 10.07
CA GLY A 48 4.94 -3.19 8.87
C GLY A 48 5.73 -1.89 8.89
N GLY A 49 5.60 -1.08 7.82
CA GLY A 49 6.22 0.25 7.75
C GLY A 49 5.45 1.37 8.47
N GLY A 50 4.32 1.07 9.11
CA GLY A 50 3.55 2.05 9.88
C GLY A 50 2.96 3.22 9.09
N SER A 51 2.74 3.03 7.78
CA SER A 51 2.27 4.09 6.87
C SER A 51 0.75 4.26 6.79
N ASN A 52 -0.01 3.37 7.45
CA ASN A 52 -1.47 3.35 7.43
C ASN A 52 -2.01 2.99 8.82
N ILE A 53 -1.49 3.66 9.85
CA ILE A 53 -1.88 3.48 11.25
C ILE A 53 -1.96 4.83 11.95
N LEU A 54 -2.96 5.00 12.80
CA LEU A 54 -3.07 6.14 13.71
C LEU A 54 -2.99 5.60 15.16
N LEU A 55 -1.86 5.85 15.82
CA LEU A 55 -1.66 5.44 17.21
C LEU A 55 -2.32 6.47 18.14
N THR A 56 -3.31 6.04 18.91
CA THR A 56 -4.04 6.94 19.84
C THR A 56 -3.66 6.77 21.30
N LYS A 57 -2.93 5.70 21.62
CA LYS A 57 -2.44 5.37 22.97
C LYS A 57 -1.27 4.41 22.90
N ASN A 58 -0.57 4.25 24.03
CA ASN A 58 0.42 3.20 24.22
C ASN A 58 -0.19 1.82 23.94
N ILE A 59 0.63 0.92 23.42
CA ILE A 59 0.26 -0.46 23.15
C ILE A 59 0.70 -1.31 24.35
N GLU A 60 -0.29 -1.74 25.13
CA GLU A 60 -0.14 -2.74 26.19
C GLU A 60 -0.07 -4.14 25.54
N GLY A 61 1.03 -4.85 25.77
CA GLY A 61 1.40 -6.09 25.09
C GLY A 61 2.35 -5.92 23.90
N ASP A 62 2.35 -6.93 23.03
CA ASP A 62 3.38 -7.09 22.00
C ASP A 62 3.08 -6.32 20.72
N VAL A 63 4.07 -5.57 20.28
CA VAL A 63 4.18 -5.09 18.90
C VAL A 63 5.19 -5.96 18.17
N LEU A 64 4.71 -6.78 17.22
CA LEU A 64 5.56 -7.59 16.36
C LEU A 64 5.85 -6.84 15.06
N LYS A 65 7.07 -6.32 14.92
CA LYS A 65 7.56 -5.65 13.72
C LYS A 65 8.08 -6.68 12.72
N ILE A 66 7.44 -6.74 11.55
CA ILE A 66 7.84 -7.61 10.45
C ILE A 66 8.93 -6.91 9.65
N ASP A 67 10.11 -7.53 9.62
CA ASP A 67 11.36 -6.99 9.09
C ASP A 67 12.08 -8.01 8.21
N ILE A 68 11.28 -8.79 7.45
CA ILE A 68 11.75 -9.84 6.56
C ILE A 68 12.12 -9.20 5.22
N HIS A 69 13.42 -9.16 4.92
CA HIS A 69 13.96 -8.60 3.68
C HIS A 69 14.35 -9.69 2.67
N GLY A 70 14.46 -9.30 1.40
CA GLY A 70 14.85 -10.13 0.28
C GLY A 70 14.02 -9.80 -0.96
N ARG A 71 14.71 -9.68 -2.11
CA ARG A 71 14.11 -9.53 -3.44
C ARG A 71 14.66 -10.65 -4.32
N LYS A 72 13.80 -11.57 -4.76
CA LYS A 72 14.20 -12.78 -5.50
C LYS A 72 13.40 -12.90 -6.79
N VAL A 73 14.07 -13.29 -7.87
CA VAL A 73 13.37 -13.82 -9.05
C VAL A 73 13.08 -15.28 -8.78
N VAL A 74 11.80 -15.67 -8.86
CA VAL A 74 11.34 -17.04 -8.58
C VAL A 74 10.80 -17.76 -9.81
N TYR A 75 10.55 -17.01 -10.88
CA TYR A 75 10.23 -17.51 -12.21
C TYR A 75 10.62 -16.42 -13.20
N GLU A 76 11.19 -16.80 -14.34
CA GLU A 76 11.51 -15.88 -15.41
C GLU A 76 11.42 -16.63 -16.73
N ASP A 77 10.73 -16.00 -17.68
CA ASP A 77 10.83 -16.37 -19.07
C ASP A 77 11.18 -15.12 -19.89
N ASP A 78 10.89 -15.23 -21.17
CA ASP A 78 11.26 -14.30 -22.22
C ASP A 78 10.40 -13.02 -22.17
N ASP A 79 9.17 -13.12 -21.66
CA ASP A 79 8.14 -12.05 -21.64
C ASP A 79 7.82 -11.56 -20.22
N VAL A 80 7.88 -12.43 -19.22
CA VAL A 80 7.44 -12.15 -17.85
C VAL A 80 8.44 -12.61 -16.80
N VAL A 81 8.35 -12.01 -15.63
CA VAL A 81 9.14 -12.34 -14.45
C VAL A 81 8.25 -12.35 -13.21
N HIS A 82 8.43 -13.33 -12.33
CA HIS A 82 7.83 -13.33 -11.01
C HIS A 82 8.89 -12.99 -9.97
N VAL A 83 8.61 -11.93 -9.21
CA VAL A 83 9.48 -11.45 -8.14
C VAL A 83 8.84 -11.75 -6.79
N LYS A 84 9.59 -12.37 -5.88
CA LYS A 84 9.21 -12.63 -4.49
C LYS A 84 9.90 -11.62 -3.59
N LEU A 85 9.11 -10.87 -2.84
CA LEU A 85 9.51 -9.76 -1.99
C LEU A 85 9.21 -10.09 -0.52
N GLY A 86 10.19 -9.87 0.35
CA GLY A 86 10.01 -10.03 1.79
C GLY A 86 9.01 -9.01 2.34
N ALA A 87 8.22 -9.39 3.34
CA ALA A 87 7.17 -8.54 3.89
C ALA A 87 7.70 -7.23 4.51
N GLY A 88 8.98 -7.20 4.90
CA GLY A 88 9.69 -6.03 5.43
C GLY A 88 10.28 -5.11 4.36
N GLU A 89 10.33 -5.52 3.09
CA GLU A 89 10.84 -4.68 2.00
C GLU A 89 10.05 -3.38 1.88
N ASN A 90 10.75 -2.25 1.76
CA ASN A 90 10.13 -0.97 1.46
C ASN A 90 9.47 -1.06 0.08
N TRP A 91 8.19 -0.71 0.01
CA TRP A 91 7.41 -0.83 -1.23
C TRP A 91 8.00 0.01 -2.36
N HIS A 92 8.27 1.29 -2.12
CA HIS A 92 8.74 2.18 -3.17
C HIS A 92 10.12 1.77 -3.68
N GLU A 93 11.03 1.36 -2.78
CA GLU A 93 12.34 0.85 -3.18
C GLU A 93 12.24 -0.45 -4.00
N ALA A 94 11.27 -1.31 -3.69
CA ALA A 94 10.99 -2.49 -4.50
C ALA A 94 10.50 -2.09 -5.91
N VAL A 95 9.62 -1.09 -6.03
CA VAL A 95 9.20 -0.54 -7.34
C VAL A 95 10.39 0.01 -8.13
N LEU A 96 11.24 0.82 -7.50
CA LEU A 96 12.43 1.36 -8.18
C LEU A 96 13.40 0.26 -8.62
N TRP A 97 13.55 -0.78 -7.80
CA TRP A 97 14.36 -1.95 -8.14
C TRP A 97 13.81 -2.71 -9.35
N THR A 98 12.50 -2.93 -9.46
CA THR A 98 11.92 -3.59 -10.64
C THR A 98 12.10 -2.74 -11.91
N LEU A 99 11.86 -1.43 -11.80
CA LEU A 99 12.01 -0.50 -12.93
C LEU A 99 13.47 -0.41 -13.40
N SER A 100 14.43 -0.46 -12.48
CA SER A 100 15.87 -0.48 -12.82
C SER A 100 16.29 -1.70 -13.65
N ARG A 101 15.47 -2.77 -13.65
CA ARG A 101 15.66 -3.99 -14.44
C ARG A 101 14.86 -4.00 -15.74
N GLY A 102 14.17 -2.90 -16.06
CA GLY A 102 13.30 -2.80 -17.22
C GLY A 102 11.98 -3.57 -17.07
N TRP A 103 11.56 -3.89 -15.84
CA TRP A 103 10.31 -4.60 -15.60
C TRP A 103 9.16 -3.64 -15.32
N ALA A 104 8.01 -3.85 -15.96
CA ALA A 104 6.82 -3.02 -15.83
C ALA A 104 5.65 -3.74 -15.13
N GLY A 105 4.77 -2.94 -14.54
CA GLY A 105 3.58 -3.33 -13.81
C GLY A 105 3.41 -2.62 -12.46
N LEU A 106 4.48 -2.00 -11.94
CA LEU A 106 4.47 -1.33 -10.62
C LEU A 106 4.63 0.19 -10.68
N GLU A 107 4.93 0.76 -11.86
CA GLU A 107 5.19 2.18 -12.06
C GLU A 107 4.05 3.06 -11.51
N ASN A 108 2.79 2.63 -11.70
CA ASN A 108 1.61 3.34 -11.18
C ASN A 108 1.51 3.37 -9.65
N LEU A 109 2.23 2.49 -8.96
CA LEU A 109 2.25 2.31 -7.51
C LEU A 109 3.48 2.96 -6.87
N SER A 110 4.19 3.82 -7.61
CA SER A 110 5.36 4.56 -7.13
C SER A 110 5.03 5.51 -5.98
N LEU A 111 5.99 5.67 -5.06
CA LEU A 111 5.90 6.54 -3.88
C LEU A 111 4.71 6.22 -2.95
N ILE A 112 4.18 4.99 -2.98
CA ILE A 112 3.28 4.49 -1.94
C ILE A 112 4.16 4.12 -0.72
N PRO A 113 3.91 4.70 0.46
CA PRO A 113 4.69 4.39 1.66
C PRO A 113 4.29 3.04 2.27
N GLY A 114 5.22 2.43 2.99
CA GLY A 114 5.00 1.17 3.71
C GLY A 114 5.78 0.01 3.12
N ASN A 115 5.43 -1.20 3.55
CA ASN A 115 6.18 -2.40 3.22
C ASN A 115 5.39 -3.36 2.34
N CYS A 116 6.09 -4.18 1.55
CA CYS A 116 5.48 -5.14 0.63
C CYS A 116 4.47 -6.08 1.31
N GLY A 117 4.70 -6.51 2.56
CA GLY A 117 3.78 -7.38 3.28
C GLY A 117 2.44 -6.73 3.63
N THR A 118 2.38 -5.39 3.66
CA THR A 118 1.13 -4.64 3.91
C THR A 118 0.34 -4.34 2.63
N ALA A 119 0.97 -4.48 1.47
CA ALA A 119 0.36 -4.19 0.18
C ALA A 119 -0.91 -5.02 -0.10
N PRO A 120 -0.92 -6.35 0.14
CA PRO A 120 -2.11 -7.18 -0.11
C PRO A 120 -3.25 -6.91 0.87
N VAL A 121 -2.97 -6.44 2.10
CA VAL A 121 -4.01 -6.26 3.13
C VAL A 121 -5.12 -5.33 2.66
N GLN A 122 -4.76 -4.28 1.94
CA GLN A 122 -5.72 -3.30 1.44
C GLN A 122 -5.76 -3.17 -0.07
N ASN A 123 -5.21 -4.13 -0.83
CA ASN A 123 -5.10 -4.02 -2.29
C ASN A 123 -4.62 -2.63 -2.71
N ILE A 124 -3.38 -2.27 -2.32
CA ILE A 124 -2.86 -0.92 -2.61
C ILE A 124 -3.07 -0.58 -4.08
N GLY A 125 -3.39 0.67 -4.37
CA GLY A 125 -3.67 1.07 -5.73
C GLY A 125 -3.59 2.56 -5.90
N ALA A 126 -3.07 2.99 -7.03
CA ALA A 126 -2.97 4.39 -7.40
C ALA A 126 -3.00 4.50 -8.92
N TYR A 127 -3.51 5.63 -9.41
CA TYR A 127 -3.50 5.97 -10.83
C TYR A 127 -4.02 4.86 -11.77
N GLY A 128 -5.11 4.20 -11.40
CA GLY A 128 -5.76 3.18 -12.24
C GLY A 128 -5.16 1.78 -12.20
N VAL A 129 -4.15 1.54 -11.35
CA VAL A 129 -3.58 0.21 -11.08
C VAL A 129 -3.79 -0.16 -9.62
N GLU A 130 -4.07 -1.42 -9.36
CA GLU A 130 -4.14 -2.03 -8.04
C GLU A 130 -3.16 -3.21 -7.94
N LEU A 131 -2.79 -3.60 -6.72
CA LEU A 131 -1.85 -4.72 -6.50
C LEU A 131 -2.35 -6.01 -7.15
N LYS A 132 -3.66 -6.26 -7.12
CA LYS A 132 -4.28 -7.45 -7.72
C LYS A 132 -3.92 -7.63 -9.21
N ASP A 133 -3.63 -6.55 -9.93
CA ASP A 133 -3.35 -6.58 -11.36
C ASP A 133 -2.01 -7.26 -11.68
N VAL A 134 -1.13 -7.35 -10.68
CA VAL A 134 0.21 -7.95 -10.76
C VAL A 134 0.46 -9.00 -9.68
N PHE A 135 -0.55 -9.33 -8.86
CA PHE A 135 -0.39 -10.26 -7.74
C PHE A 135 -0.45 -11.72 -8.20
N VAL A 136 0.50 -12.53 -7.74
CA VAL A 136 0.50 -13.99 -7.97
C VAL A 136 0.06 -14.71 -6.70
N SER A 137 0.78 -14.48 -5.60
CA SER A 137 0.51 -15.14 -4.31
C SER A 137 1.13 -14.38 -3.13
N CYS A 138 0.71 -14.74 -1.93
CA CYS A 138 1.40 -14.36 -0.71
C CYS A 138 1.47 -15.53 0.28
N GLU A 139 2.52 -15.54 1.09
CA GLU A 139 2.81 -16.58 2.07
C GLU A 139 2.94 -15.97 3.46
N GLY A 140 2.61 -16.73 4.48
CA GLY A 140 2.62 -16.22 5.85
C GLY A 140 2.27 -17.26 6.90
N ILE A 141 2.01 -16.77 8.10
CA ILE A 141 1.64 -17.59 9.27
C ILE A 141 0.18 -17.32 9.64
N ASN A 142 -0.60 -18.39 9.77
CA ASN A 142 -1.94 -18.36 10.36
C ASN A 142 -1.81 -18.38 11.89
N LEU A 143 -2.36 -17.36 12.54
CA LEU A 143 -2.24 -17.14 13.98
C LEU A 143 -3.07 -18.11 14.82
N LYS A 144 -4.18 -18.62 14.26
CA LYS A 144 -5.05 -19.57 14.95
C LYS A 144 -4.44 -20.97 14.92
N ASP A 145 -4.06 -21.41 13.73
CA ASP A 145 -3.63 -22.79 13.50
C ASP A 145 -2.11 -22.97 13.71
N LYS A 146 -1.37 -21.87 13.85
CA LYS A 146 0.09 -21.84 14.03
C LYS A 146 0.84 -22.56 12.91
N THR A 147 0.35 -22.40 11.67
CA THR A 147 0.87 -23.04 10.47
C THR A 147 1.17 -22.02 9.36
N HIS A 148 1.95 -22.45 8.37
CA HIS A 148 2.15 -21.67 7.16
C HIS A 148 0.89 -21.67 6.30
N PHE A 149 0.62 -20.56 5.62
CA PHE A 149 -0.31 -20.48 4.51
C PHE A 149 0.39 -20.01 3.24
N ASN A 150 -0.18 -20.37 2.09
CA ASN A 150 0.10 -19.79 0.79
C ASN A 150 -1.25 -19.55 0.11
N LEU A 151 -1.53 -18.30 -0.27
CA LEU A 151 -2.77 -17.91 -0.92
C LEU A 151 -2.47 -17.36 -2.31
N ALA A 152 -3.13 -17.92 -3.32
CA ALA A 152 -3.11 -17.40 -4.68
C ALA A 152 -4.10 -16.22 -4.84
N LEU A 153 -4.03 -15.52 -5.97
CA LEU A 153 -4.87 -14.37 -6.29
C LEU A 153 -6.37 -14.58 -5.95
N ASP A 154 -6.93 -15.70 -6.38
CA ASP A 154 -8.36 -15.99 -6.21
C ASP A 154 -8.76 -16.19 -4.74
N ASP A 155 -7.83 -16.57 -3.87
CA ASP A 155 -8.07 -16.77 -2.44
C ASP A 155 -8.03 -15.48 -1.63
N ILE A 156 -7.34 -14.44 -2.14
CA ILE A 156 -7.21 -13.15 -1.44
C ILE A 156 -8.53 -12.37 -1.41
N LYS A 157 -9.42 -12.62 -2.38
CA LYS A 157 -10.71 -11.90 -2.54
C LYS A 157 -10.50 -10.38 -2.53
N PHE A 158 -9.62 -9.89 -3.41
CA PHE A 158 -9.34 -8.47 -3.51
C PHE A 158 -10.58 -7.65 -3.90
N GLY A 159 -10.74 -6.52 -3.22
CA GLY A 159 -11.73 -5.49 -3.54
C GLY A 159 -11.10 -4.09 -3.51
N TYR A 160 -11.92 -3.06 -3.72
CA TYR A 160 -11.43 -1.67 -3.63
C TYR A 160 -11.04 -1.33 -2.19
N ARG A 161 -9.74 -1.17 -1.97
CA ARG A 161 -9.16 -0.97 -0.63
C ARG A 161 -9.50 -2.12 0.34
N ASP A 162 -9.61 -3.35 -0.16
CA ASP A 162 -10.09 -4.49 0.62
C ASP A 162 -9.47 -5.84 0.21
N SER A 163 -9.50 -6.80 1.15
CA SER A 163 -9.06 -8.18 0.96
C SER A 163 -9.60 -9.08 2.08
N ILE A 164 -9.38 -10.39 1.96
CA ILE A 164 -9.66 -11.37 3.02
C ILE A 164 -9.03 -11.00 4.37
N PHE A 165 -7.86 -10.37 4.37
CA PHE A 165 -7.14 -9.93 5.57
C PHE A 165 -7.82 -8.78 6.33
N LYS A 166 -8.75 -8.08 5.69
CA LYS A 166 -9.61 -7.08 6.33
C LYS A 166 -11.00 -7.61 6.68
N GLY A 167 -11.40 -8.73 6.07
CA GLY A 167 -12.61 -9.48 6.37
C GLY A 167 -12.35 -10.67 7.29
N VAL A 168 -12.63 -11.87 6.79
CA VAL A 168 -12.66 -13.10 7.60
C VAL A 168 -11.31 -13.48 8.23
N TRP A 169 -10.19 -12.99 7.69
CA TRP A 169 -8.83 -13.23 8.21
C TRP A 169 -8.25 -12.05 9.01
N LYS A 170 -9.07 -11.03 9.31
CA LYS A 170 -8.64 -9.91 10.17
C LYS A 170 -8.13 -10.42 11.51
N ASN A 171 -6.90 -10.02 11.86
CA ASN A 171 -6.17 -10.46 13.06
C ASN A 171 -5.92 -11.97 13.14
N LYS A 172 -5.90 -12.69 12.01
CA LYS A 172 -5.67 -14.14 11.97
C LYS A 172 -4.46 -14.56 11.14
N ALA A 173 -3.78 -13.63 10.48
CA ALA A 173 -2.69 -13.94 9.58
C ALA A 173 -1.59 -12.87 9.60
N ILE A 174 -0.34 -13.30 9.42
CA ILE A 174 0.82 -12.44 9.20
C ILE A 174 1.44 -12.80 7.86
N ILE A 175 1.46 -11.86 6.92
CA ILE A 175 2.11 -12.02 5.63
C ILE A 175 3.62 -11.87 5.81
N THR A 176 4.40 -12.80 5.24
CA THR A 176 5.87 -12.83 5.30
C THR A 176 6.53 -12.67 3.94
N TRP A 177 5.85 -13.06 2.86
CA TRP A 177 6.33 -12.88 1.48
C TRP A 177 5.17 -12.58 0.53
N VAL A 178 5.46 -11.81 -0.52
CA VAL A 178 4.53 -11.50 -1.61
C VAL A 178 5.22 -11.78 -2.94
N THR A 179 4.52 -12.45 -3.86
CA THR A 179 5.00 -12.74 -5.22
C THR A 179 4.18 -11.95 -6.22
N LEU A 180 4.87 -11.20 -7.09
CA LEU A 180 4.26 -10.35 -8.12
C LEU A 180 4.75 -10.76 -9.51
N LYS A 181 3.87 -10.69 -10.50
CA LYS A 181 4.14 -10.93 -11.92
C LYS A 181 4.31 -9.60 -12.64
N LEU A 182 5.43 -9.43 -13.32
CA LEU A 182 5.79 -8.24 -14.09
C LEU A 182 6.10 -8.61 -15.53
N THR A 183 6.08 -7.62 -16.41
CA THR A 183 6.40 -7.79 -17.83
C THR A 183 7.83 -7.29 -18.12
N LYS A 184 8.55 -8.01 -18.99
CA LYS A 184 9.89 -7.65 -19.46
C LYS A 184 9.88 -6.92 -20.81
N ARG A 185 8.82 -7.15 -21.60
CA ARG A 185 8.56 -6.52 -22.90
C ARG A 185 7.06 -6.43 -23.14
N ASN A 186 6.65 -5.73 -24.20
CA ASN A 186 5.25 -5.57 -24.59
C ASN A 186 4.36 -5.06 -23.44
N HIS A 187 4.85 -4.04 -22.73
CA HIS A 187 4.22 -3.54 -21.51
C HIS A 187 2.82 -2.98 -21.78
N ASN A 188 1.86 -3.29 -20.91
CA ASN A 188 0.52 -2.71 -20.92
C ASN A 188 0.47 -1.49 -19.99
N LEU A 189 1.03 -0.37 -20.45
CA LEU A 189 1.20 0.84 -19.65
C LEU A 189 -0.13 1.54 -19.37
N LYS A 190 -0.40 1.85 -18.11
CA LYS A 190 -1.65 2.51 -17.68
C LYS A 190 -1.45 4.00 -17.51
N VAL A 191 -1.61 4.74 -18.60
CA VAL A 191 -1.44 6.20 -18.63
C VAL A 191 -2.75 6.98 -18.71
N SER A 192 -3.91 6.32 -18.70
CA SER A 192 -5.22 6.96 -18.91
C SER A 192 -5.69 7.86 -17.76
N TYR A 193 -4.99 7.89 -16.64
CA TYR A 193 -5.32 8.77 -15.52
C TYR A 193 -4.93 10.21 -15.89
N GLY A 194 -5.89 11.12 -15.99
CA GLY A 194 -5.67 12.47 -16.57
C GLY A 194 -4.50 13.26 -15.96
N ALA A 195 -4.23 13.11 -14.66
CA ALA A 195 -3.07 13.75 -14.04
C ALA A 195 -1.72 13.27 -14.62
N ILE A 196 -1.61 11.98 -14.97
CA ILE A 196 -0.42 11.43 -15.63
C ILE A 196 -0.29 11.97 -17.05
N GLN A 197 -1.39 11.98 -17.81
CA GLN A 197 -1.36 12.49 -19.19
C GLN A 197 -0.90 13.94 -19.24
N ASN A 198 -1.39 14.78 -18.32
CA ASN A 198 -1.00 16.18 -18.22
C ASN A 198 0.50 16.32 -17.94
N GLU A 199 1.02 15.57 -16.97
CA GLU A 199 2.44 15.61 -16.61
C GLU A 199 3.33 15.14 -17.77
N LEU A 200 2.97 14.04 -18.43
CA LEU A 200 3.70 13.52 -19.59
C LEU A 200 3.66 14.48 -20.79
N THR A 201 2.51 15.12 -21.04
CA THR A 201 2.36 16.10 -22.12
C THR A 201 3.21 17.34 -21.85
N GLN A 202 3.25 17.82 -20.61
CA GLN A 202 4.10 18.94 -20.21
C GLN A 202 5.59 18.62 -20.35
N ALA A 203 5.96 17.35 -20.17
CA ALA A 203 7.31 16.85 -20.38
C ALA A 203 7.64 16.49 -21.84
N GLU A 204 6.70 16.70 -22.78
CA GLU A 204 6.83 16.36 -24.20
C GLU A 204 7.10 14.85 -24.47
N ILE A 205 6.60 13.97 -23.59
CA ILE A 205 6.78 12.51 -23.70
C ILE A 205 5.54 11.89 -24.37
N LEU A 206 5.71 11.42 -25.61
CA LEU A 206 4.64 10.79 -26.40
C LEU A 206 4.54 9.27 -26.15
N GLU A 207 5.69 8.60 -26.02
CA GLU A 207 5.79 7.15 -25.80
C GLU A 207 6.56 6.87 -24.50
N PRO A 208 5.89 6.97 -23.35
CA PRO A 208 6.57 6.89 -22.07
C PRO A 208 7.04 5.48 -21.76
N THR A 209 8.24 5.37 -21.20
CA THR A 209 8.73 4.16 -20.54
C THR A 209 8.08 3.98 -19.16
N PRO A 210 8.08 2.76 -18.58
CA PRO A 210 7.64 2.54 -17.19
C PRO A 210 8.32 3.48 -16.18
N LYS A 211 9.60 3.80 -16.41
CA LYS A 211 10.36 4.71 -15.55
C LYS A 211 9.86 6.16 -15.66
N GLU A 212 9.54 6.64 -16.85
CA GLU A 212 8.99 7.98 -17.04
C GLU A 212 7.59 8.12 -16.44
N ILE A 213 6.75 7.08 -16.51
CA ILE A 213 5.46 7.04 -15.82
C ILE A 213 5.67 7.11 -14.30
N SER A 214 6.62 6.33 -13.76
CA SER A 214 6.98 6.36 -12.35
C SER A 214 7.43 7.76 -11.91
N ASN A 215 8.30 8.42 -12.68
CA ASN A 215 8.76 9.77 -12.40
C ASN A 215 7.62 10.80 -12.40
N ALA A 216 6.74 10.75 -13.42
CA ALA A 216 5.56 11.61 -13.50
C ALA A 216 4.67 11.42 -12.26
N ILE A 217 4.47 10.19 -11.83
CA ILE A 217 3.67 9.89 -10.64
C ILE A 217 4.34 10.39 -9.35
N ILE A 218 5.65 10.26 -9.21
CA ILE A 218 6.40 10.80 -8.08
C ILE A 218 6.18 12.31 -8.01
N SER A 219 6.37 13.04 -9.12
CA SER A 219 6.10 14.49 -9.23
C SER A 219 4.67 14.87 -8.80
N ILE A 220 3.66 14.17 -9.34
CA ILE A 220 2.25 14.42 -8.99
C ILE A 220 1.98 14.14 -7.51
N ARG A 221 2.62 13.14 -6.91
CA ARG A 221 2.41 12.79 -5.50
C ARG A 221 3.09 13.80 -4.58
N GLU A 222 4.31 14.19 -4.86
CA GLU A 222 5.06 15.18 -4.07
C GLU A 222 4.42 16.57 -4.10
N SER A 223 3.74 16.94 -5.20
CA SER A 223 2.97 18.20 -5.25
C SER A 223 1.70 18.21 -4.40
N LYS A 224 1.19 17.04 -3.98
CA LYS A 224 -0.09 16.88 -3.27
C LYS A 224 0.03 16.36 -1.85
N LEU A 225 1.04 15.52 -1.60
CA LEU A 225 1.23 14.81 -0.35
C LEU A 225 2.56 15.26 0.24
N PRO A 226 2.57 15.79 1.47
CA PRO A 226 3.81 16.15 2.10
C PRO A 226 4.62 14.90 2.42
N ASP A 227 5.94 15.00 2.33
CA ASP A 227 6.86 13.97 2.80
C ASP A 227 6.62 13.70 4.29
N PRO A 228 6.23 12.46 4.69
CA PRO A 228 5.98 12.14 6.08
C PRO A 228 7.17 12.36 7.02
N ALA A 229 8.40 12.35 6.50
CA ALA A 229 9.59 12.66 7.28
C ALA A 229 9.68 14.16 7.66
N LYS A 230 9.03 15.04 6.88
CA LYS A 230 8.97 16.49 7.12
C LYS A 230 7.68 16.89 7.83
N LEU A 231 6.55 16.33 7.43
CA LEU A 231 5.23 16.58 8.00
C LEU A 231 4.46 15.26 8.11
N GLY A 232 4.31 14.76 9.33
CA GLY A 232 3.75 13.44 9.61
C GLY A 232 2.35 13.25 9.03
N ASN A 233 2.16 12.18 8.26
CA ASN A 233 0.88 11.84 7.64
C ASN A 233 0.84 10.34 7.27
N SER A 234 -0.33 9.81 6.93
CA SER A 234 -0.51 8.43 6.44
C SER A 234 -0.99 8.39 4.98
N GLY A 235 -0.59 9.37 4.17
CA GLY A 235 -1.16 9.59 2.84
C GLY A 235 -2.64 9.98 2.88
N SER A 236 -3.41 9.53 1.88
CA SER A 236 -4.85 9.82 1.84
C SER A 236 -5.60 9.15 2.99
N PHE A 237 -6.12 9.96 3.91
CA PHE A 237 -6.83 9.49 5.10
C PHE A 237 -8.23 8.90 4.79
N PHE A 238 -8.88 9.42 3.76
CA PHE A 238 -10.22 8.99 3.34
C PHE A 238 -10.18 8.12 2.09
N LYS A 239 -11.03 7.09 2.05
CA LYS A 239 -11.32 6.38 0.80
C LYS A 239 -12.20 7.26 -0.09
N ASN A 240 -12.01 7.15 -1.41
CA ASN A 240 -13.02 7.65 -2.36
C ASN A 240 -14.36 6.94 -2.14
N PRO A 241 -15.46 7.67 -1.91
CA PRO A 241 -16.78 7.05 -1.81
C PRO A 241 -17.21 6.44 -3.15
N ILE A 242 -17.92 5.32 -3.06
CA ILE A 242 -18.65 4.71 -4.19
C ILE A 242 -20.12 5.01 -3.94
N VAL A 243 -20.77 5.61 -4.93
CA VAL A 243 -22.19 6.01 -4.86
C VAL A 243 -22.98 5.42 -6.04
N PRO A 244 -24.32 5.28 -5.91
CA PRO A 244 -25.17 4.88 -7.02
C PRO A 244 -25.01 5.80 -8.24
N ALA A 245 -25.19 5.25 -9.44
CA ALA A 245 -25.01 5.97 -10.70
C ALA A 245 -25.91 7.21 -10.78
N GLU A 246 -27.15 7.10 -10.33
CA GLU A 246 -28.13 8.20 -10.35
C GLU A 246 -27.70 9.37 -9.46
N LEU A 247 -27.03 9.08 -8.33
CA LEU A 247 -26.48 10.14 -7.47
C LEU A 247 -25.25 10.80 -8.11
N ALA A 248 -24.37 10.00 -8.72
CA ALA A 248 -23.21 10.53 -9.41
C ALA A 248 -23.59 11.41 -10.61
N GLU A 249 -24.59 11.02 -11.40
CA GLU A 249 -25.10 11.83 -12.51
C GLU A 249 -25.65 13.18 -12.04
N LYS A 250 -26.42 13.18 -10.95
CA LYS A 250 -26.90 14.42 -10.32
C LYS A 250 -25.74 15.30 -9.87
N LEU A 251 -24.73 14.72 -9.22
CA LEU A 251 -23.56 15.45 -8.74
C LEU A 251 -22.72 16.02 -9.89
N VAL A 252 -22.50 15.26 -10.97
CA VAL A 252 -21.79 15.75 -12.16
C VAL A 252 -22.59 16.87 -12.86
N GLY A 253 -23.93 16.79 -12.89
CA GLY A 253 -24.77 17.86 -13.41
C GLY A 253 -24.66 19.17 -12.60
N GLN A 254 -24.47 19.07 -11.28
CA GLN A 254 -24.26 20.24 -10.41
C GLN A 254 -22.81 20.74 -10.42
N TYR A 255 -21.86 19.83 -10.58
CA TYR A 255 -20.43 20.09 -10.54
C TYR A 255 -19.74 19.46 -11.74
N PRO A 256 -19.70 20.15 -12.90
CA PRO A 256 -19.18 19.59 -14.15
C PRO A 256 -17.70 19.20 -14.09
N ASP A 257 -16.94 19.76 -13.16
CA ASP A 257 -15.52 19.47 -12.91
C ASP A 257 -15.29 18.31 -11.93
N LEU A 258 -16.35 17.65 -11.42
CA LEU A 258 -16.26 16.55 -10.46
C LEU A 258 -15.55 15.32 -11.06
N PRO A 259 -14.39 14.89 -10.54
CA PRO A 259 -13.75 13.66 -10.98
C PRO A 259 -14.56 12.44 -10.53
N CYS A 260 -15.10 11.73 -11.52
CA CYS A 260 -15.99 10.59 -11.33
C CYS A 260 -15.50 9.42 -12.19
N TYR A 261 -15.37 8.24 -11.59
CA TYR A 261 -14.80 7.05 -12.24
C TYR A 261 -15.73 5.85 -12.09
N ASP A 262 -15.70 4.93 -13.03
CA ASP A 262 -16.44 3.67 -12.92
C ASP A 262 -15.90 2.80 -11.76
N ALA A 263 -16.82 2.11 -11.09
CA ALA A 263 -16.55 1.11 -10.06
C ALA A 263 -17.56 -0.05 -10.20
N ALA A 264 -17.27 -1.20 -9.58
CA ALA A 264 -18.12 -2.39 -9.69
C ALA A 264 -19.58 -2.13 -9.24
N ASP A 265 -19.75 -1.39 -8.14
CA ASP A 265 -21.06 -1.15 -7.51
C ASP A 265 -21.53 0.31 -7.67
N GLY A 266 -21.15 0.98 -8.77
CA GLY A 266 -21.58 2.33 -9.08
C GLY A 266 -20.45 3.23 -9.55
N LYS A 267 -20.43 4.47 -9.05
CA LYS A 267 -19.47 5.50 -9.45
C LYS A 267 -18.60 5.92 -8.27
N LYS A 268 -17.29 5.92 -8.46
CA LYS A 268 -16.30 6.33 -7.47
C LYS A 268 -16.00 7.81 -7.63
N ILE A 269 -16.24 8.59 -6.57
CA ILE A 269 -16.04 10.04 -6.55
C ILE A 269 -14.74 10.38 -5.83
N ALA A 270 -13.95 11.32 -6.36
CA ALA A 270 -12.70 11.74 -5.73
C ALA A 270 -12.93 12.47 -4.38
N ALA A 271 -12.59 11.82 -3.26
CA ALA A 271 -12.73 12.39 -1.93
C ALA A 271 -11.90 13.67 -1.74
N GLY A 272 -10.69 13.73 -2.31
CA GLY A 272 -9.86 14.93 -2.25
C GLY A 272 -10.53 16.16 -2.88
N TRP A 273 -11.26 15.98 -3.97
CA TRP A 273 -12.02 17.07 -4.60
C TRP A 273 -13.19 17.50 -3.72
N LEU A 274 -13.89 16.55 -3.08
CA LEU A 274 -15.00 16.86 -2.15
C LEU A 274 -14.49 17.68 -0.95
N ILE A 275 -13.37 17.28 -0.35
CA ILE A 275 -12.72 17.96 0.77
C ILE A 275 -12.31 19.39 0.38
N GLU A 276 -11.72 19.55 -0.81
CA GLU A 276 -11.32 20.86 -1.33
C GLU A 276 -12.52 21.77 -1.59
N LYS A 277 -13.58 21.28 -2.25
CA LYS A 277 -14.81 22.05 -2.49
C LYS A 277 -15.56 22.39 -1.20
N ALA A 278 -15.44 21.56 -0.18
CA ALA A 278 -15.99 21.84 1.15
C ALA A 278 -15.13 22.83 1.98
N GLY A 279 -14.00 23.32 1.43
CA GLY A 279 -13.19 24.38 2.05
C GLY A 279 -12.18 23.88 3.10
N TRP A 280 -11.90 22.58 3.16
CA TRP A 280 -10.99 22.01 4.17
C TRP A 280 -9.51 22.01 3.75
N LYS A 281 -9.21 22.30 2.49
CA LYS A 281 -7.82 22.32 2.01
C LYS A 281 -7.03 23.43 2.70
N GLY A 282 -6.00 23.04 3.44
CA GLY A 282 -5.16 23.96 4.22
C GLY A 282 -5.79 24.43 5.54
N HIS A 283 -6.95 23.88 5.92
CA HIS A 283 -7.52 24.10 7.25
C HIS A 283 -6.59 23.49 8.31
N ARG A 284 -6.42 24.17 9.45
CA ARG A 284 -5.58 23.68 10.54
C ARG A 284 -6.23 23.99 11.88
N GLU A 285 -6.26 22.99 12.75
CA GLU A 285 -6.67 23.09 14.14
C GLU A 285 -5.60 22.45 15.04
N GLY A 286 -4.87 23.29 15.78
CA GLY A 286 -3.75 22.84 16.60
C GLY A 286 -2.66 22.15 15.78
N ASP A 287 -2.37 20.89 16.12
CA ASP A 287 -1.31 20.10 15.52
C ASP A 287 -1.75 19.26 14.31
N ALA A 288 -3.01 19.41 13.86
CA ALA A 288 -3.56 18.69 12.70
C ALA A 288 -4.12 19.65 11.63
N GLY A 289 -3.97 19.29 10.36
CA GLY A 289 -4.46 20.04 9.20
C GLY A 289 -4.21 19.29 7.88
#